data_AF-Q5BP02-F1
#
_entry.id   AF-Q5BP02-F1
#
_cell.length_a   1.000
_cell.length_b   1.000
_cell.length_c   1.000
_cell.angle_alpha   90.00
_cell.angle_beta   90.00
_cell.angle_gamma   90.00
#
_symmetry.space_group_name_H-M   'P 1'
#
loop_
_entity.id
_entity.type
_entity.pdbx_description
1 polymer ?
#
loop_
_entity_poly.entity_id
_entity_poly.type
_entity_poly.pdbx_seq_one_letter_code
_entity_poly.pdbx_strand_id
1 'polypeptide(L)'
;MRSTALLIFLVVSVSRATSLTISAPVKRSTSSDVAELSETTIVLFSETQKFVESMKDNADSLLTIYLSFQGAPLSDPEYHLPEVKVDNLPTAAMDNATFLNQTDEIRLKNNLYFYSAIVQFLQVAMTEQEDLNPAEESLKAKFQEAMANINTLISKISAIMTQMGMSVTVTFPDPLVVPYEGSAIFKQKLRGGVICKEYKERVLLTKRDFEFFAKKYHEQLIQQQEQEE
;
A
#
# COMPACT_ATOMS: atom_id res chain seq x y z
N MET A 1 -12.09 44.41 45.02
CA MET A 1 -11.15 44.85 43.96
C MET A 1 -9.85 44.10 44.21
N ARG A 2 -9.48 43.06 43.46
CA ARG A 2 -9.21 43.03 42.02
C ARG A 2 -9.70 41.71 41.42
N SER A 3 -10.31 41.87 40.25
CA SER A 3 -10.79 40.85 39.35
C SER A 3 -9.63 40.36 38.49
N THR A 4 -9.44 39.06 38.37
CA THR A 4 -8.69 38.45 37.27
C THR A 4 -9.45 37.22 36.82
N ALA A 5 -10.23 37.42 35.76
CA ALA A 5 -10.93 36.40 35.01
C ALA A 5 -9.91 35.43 34.40
N LEU A 6 -10.03 34.13 34.70
CA LEU A 6 -9.34 33.08 33.97
C LEU A 6 -10.17 32.78 32.72
N LEU A 7 -9.71 33.28 31.58
CA LEU A 7 -10.31 33.04 30.27
C LEU A 7 -10.11 31.59 29.86
N ILE A 8 -11.24 30.90 29.70
CA ILE A 8 -11.40 29.55 29.17
C ILE A 8 -10.97 29.57 27.69
N PHE A 9 -9.91 28.84 27.33
CA PHE A 9 -9.65 28.45 25.94
C PHE A 9 -10.10 27.01 25.75
N LEU A 10 -11.40 26.86 25.47
CA LEU A 10 -11.98 25.62 24.97
C LEU A 10 -11.63 25.56 23.48
N VAL A 11 -10.51 24.94 23.13
CA VAL A 11 -10.21 24.60 21.74
C VAL A 11 -11.10 23.41 21.39
N VAL A 12 -12.34 23.70 20.99
CA VAL A 12 -13.16 22.74 20.25
C VAL A 12 -12.51 22.59 18.89
N SER A 13 -11.64 21.59 18.75
CA SER A 13 -11.19 21.16 17.44
C SER A 13 -12.36 20.42 16.79
N VAL A 14 -13.19 21.17 16.05
CA VAL A 14 -14.16 20.57 15.15
C VAL A 14 -13.36 19.98 13.99
N SER A 15 -12.95 18.72 14.12
CA SER A 15 -12.51 17.94 12.98
C SER A 15 -13.69 17.83 12.02
N ARG A 16 -13.69 18.67 10.99
CA ARG A 16 -14.49 18.44 9.80
C ARG A 16 -14.06 17.08 9.26
N ALA A 17 -14.87 16.06 9.50
CA ALA A 17 -14.86 14.87 8.67
C ALA A 17 -15.07 15.35 7.23
N THR A 18 -14.06 15.20 6.39
CA THR A 18 -14.25 15.24 4.95
C THR A 18 -15.08 14.01 4.60
N SER A 19 -16.39 14.14 4.77
CA SER A 19 -17.36 13.23 4.17
C SER A 19 -17.10 13.30 2.68
N LEU A 20 -16.51 12.24 2.12
CA LEU A 20 -16.54 11.98 0.69
C LEU A 20 -18.02 12.01 0.30
N THR A 21 -18.43 13.09 -0.37
CA THR A 21 -19.75 13.22 -0.94
C THR A 21 -19.95 12.02 -1.86
N ILE A 22 -20.84 11.11 -1.44
CA ILE A 22 -21.38 10.06 -2.29
C ILE A 22 -22.11 10.79 -3.41
N SER A 23 -21.42 10.94 -4.54
CA SER A 23 -22.09 11.22 -5.80
C SER A 23 -23.09 10.09 -6.05
N ALA A 24 -24.26 10.49 -6.55
CA ALA A 24 -25.47 9.72 -6.80
C ALA A 24 -25.26 8.23 -7.15
N PRO A 25 -26.23 7.33 -6.88
CA PRO A 25 -26.09 5.93 -7.22
C PRO A 25 -25.74 5.80 -8.70
N VAL A 26 -24.49 5.43 -8.97
CA VAL A 26 -24.04 5.05 -10.29
C VAL A 26 -24.97 3.92 -10.70
N LYS A 27 -25.79 4.17 -11.73
CA LYS A 27 -26.53 3.13 -12.42
C LYS A 27 -25.54 1.99 -12.60
N ARG A 28 -25.86 0.82 -12.03
CA ARG A 28 -25.14 -0.41 -12.32
C ARG A 28 -25.19 -0.58 -13.83
N SER A 29 -24.13 -0.17 -14.53
CA SER A 29 -24.00 -0.41 -15.96
C SER A 29 -23.93 -1.91 -16.12
N THR A 30 -25.05 -2.48 -16.53
CA THR A 30 -25.14 -3.84 -17.05
C THR A 30 -24.84 -3.83 -18.55
N SER A 31 -23.97 -2.93 -19.04
CA SER A 31 -23.57 -2.94 -20.45
C SER A 31 -22.22 -3.63 -20.58
N SER A 32 -22.23 -4.63 -21.44
CA SER A 32 -21.12 -5.48 -21.86
C SER A 32 -20.13 -4.70 -22.72
N ASP A 33 -19.61 -3.58 -22.21
CA ASP A 33 -18.69 -2.71 -22.94
C ASP A 33 -17.38 -2.52 -22.17
N VAL A 34 -16.87 -3.59 -21.56
CA VAL A 34 -15.42 -3.71 -21.41
C VAL A 34 -14.96 -4.18 -22.79
N ALA A 35 -14.28 -3.33 -23.54
CA ALA A 35 -13.60 -3.75 -24.76
C ALA A 35 -12.90 -5.09 -24.48
N GLU A 36 -13.13 -6.07 -25.36
CA GLU A 36 -12.60 -7.40 -25.22
C GLU A 36 -11.10 -7.33 -24.92
N LEU A 37 -10.72 -7.73 -23.70
CA LEU A 37 -9.33 -7.61 -23.27
C LEU A 37 -8.49 -8.58 -24.12
N SER A 38 -7.34 -8.11 -24.58
CA SER A 38 -6.41 -8.99 -25.30
C SER A 38 -5.99 -10.16 -24.41
N GLU A 39 -5.77 -11.33 -25.01
CA GLU A 39 -5.21 -12.50 -24.31
C GLU A 39 -3.94 -12.13 -23.53
N THR A 40 -3.08 -11.28 -24.10
CA THR A 40 -1.88 -10.75 -23.43
C THR A 40 -2.21 -10.02 -22.12
N THR A 41 -3.27 -9.20 -22.09
CA THR A 41 -3.71 -8.51 -20.86
C THR A 41 -4.18 -9.52 -19.82
N ILE A 42 -4.92 -10.54 -20.25
CA ILE A 42 -5.47 -11.59 -19.38
C ILE A 42 -4.34 -12.40 -18.74
N VAL A 43 -3.35 -12.81 -19.53
CA VAL A 43 -2.15 -13.52 -19.04
C VAL A 43 -1.38 -12.65 -18.03
N LEU A 44 -1.28 -11.34 -18.28
CA LEU A 44 -0.54 -10.42 -17.41
C LEU A 44 -1.11 -10.35 -15.99
N PHE A 45 -2.42 -10.54 -15.79
CA PHE A 45 -2.99 -10.66 -14.44
C PHE A 45 -2.43 -11.87 -13.68
N SER A 46 -2.36 -13.03 -14.32
CA SER A 46 -1.84 -14.26 -13.73
C SER A 46 -0.33 -14.19 -13.46
N GLU A 47 0.43 -13.59 -14.38
CA GLU A 47 1.85 -13.33 -14.16
C GLU A 47 2.08 -12.37 -12.99
N THR A 48 1.27 -11.31 -12.89
CA THR A 48 1.37 -10.35 -11.80
C THR A 48 0.99 -10.99 -10.46
N GLN A 49 -0.03 -11.86 -10.44
CA GLN A 49 -0.36 -12.66 -9.25
C GLN A 49 0.81 -13.50 -8.77
N LYS A 50 1.47 -14.25 -9.67
CA LYS A 50 2.64 -15.08 -9.34
C LYS A 50 3.82 -14.24 -8.86
N PHE A 51 4.05 -13.09 -9.51
CA PHE A 51 5.09 -12.15 -9.10
C PHE A 51 4.84 -11.62 -7.68
N VAL A 52 3.62 -11.20 -7.35
CA VAL A 52 3.28 -10.72 -6.01
C VAL A 52 3.40 -11.84 -4.97
N GLU A 53 3.04 -13.08 -5.29
CA GLU A 53 3.28 -14.23 -4.41
C GLU A 53 4.78 -14.40 -4.10
N SER A 54 5.65 -14.24 -5.10
CA SER A 54 7.11 -14.31 -4.89
C SER A 54 7.68 -13.20 -3.99
N MET A 55 6.96 -12.08 -3.83
CA MET A 55 7.39 -10.97 -2.96
C MET A 55 7.16 -11.25 -1.47
N LYS A 56 6.34 -12.24 -1.12
CA LYS A 56 5.93 -12.50 0.28
C LYS A 56 7.10 -12.81 1.19
N ASP A 57 8.00 -13.70 0.78
CA ASP A 57 9.15 -14.10 1.59
C ASP A 57 10.06 -12.91 1.88
N ASN A 58 10.27 -12.03 0.89
CA ASN A 58 11.01 -10.79 1.08
C ASN A 58 10.28 -9.83 2.03
N ALA A 59 8.97 -9.65 1.89
CA ALA A 59 8.19 -8.76 2.75
C ALA A 59 8.14 -9.25 4.22
N ASP A 60 7.96 -10.56 4.42
CA ASP A 60 8.02 -11.20 5.74
C ASP A 60 9.40 -11.10 6.36
N SER A 61 10.44 -11.37 5.58
CA SER A 61 11.83 -11.28 6.04
C SER A 61 12.22 -9.84 6.36
N LEU A 62 11.80 -8.86 5.56
CA LEU A 62 12.12 -7.45 5.79
C LEU A 62 11.59 -6.97 7.15
N LEU A 63 10.32 -7.22 7.46
CA LEU A 63 9.77 -6.85 8.77
C LEU A 63 10.50 -7.55 9.92
N THR A 64 10.73 -8.86 9.78
CA THR A 64 11.38 -9.67 10.82
C THR A 64 12.80 -9.18 11.12
N ILE A 65 13.61 -9.02 10.07
CA ILE A 65 15.00 -8.57 10.17
C ILE A 65 15.04 -7.12 10.68
N TYR A 66 14.15 -6.26 10.20
CA TYR A 66 14.04 -4.89 10.68
C TYR A 66 13.87 -4.87 12.20
N LEU A 67 12.85 -5.56 12.74
CA LEU A 67 12.57 -5.58 14.18
C LEU A 67 13.74 -6.16 15.00
N SER A 68 14.42 -7.20 14.51
CA SER A 68 15.54 -7.80 15.23
C SER A 68 16.72 -6.85 15.48
N PHE A 69 16.90 -5.83 14.62
CA PHE A 69 17.98 -4.85 14.75
C PHE A 69 17.58 -3.58 15.50
N GLN A 70 16.35 -3.45 16.01
CA GLN A 70 15.93 -2.22 16.69
C GLN A 70 16.29 -2.19 18.18
N GLY A 71 16.60 -3.34 18.78
CA GLY A 71 16.76 -3.50 20.22
C GLY A 71 15.43 -3.43 20.97
N ALA A 72 15.47 -3.69 22.29
CA ALA A 72 14.27 -3.71 23.11
C ALA A 72 13.58 -2.32 23.15
N PRO A 73 12.23 -2.26 23.13
CA PRO A 73 11.32 -3.40 23.14
C PRO A 73 11.00 -3.96 21.75
N LEU A 74 11.39 -3.30 20.66
CA LEU A 74 10.98 -3.68 19.30
C LEU A 74 11.54 -5.03 18.84
N SER A 75 12.69 -5.44 19.36
CA SER A 75 13.29 -6.75 19.07
C SER A 75 12.70 -7.89 19.91
N ASP A 76 11.85 -7.60 20.91
CA ASP A 76 11.32 -8.64 21.79
C ASP A 76 10.28 -9.48 21.04
N PRO A 77 10.34 -10.83 21.08
CA PRO A 77 9.42 -11.70 20.32
C PRO A 77 7.94 -11.51 20.65
N GLU A 78 7.64 -11.12 21.88
CA GLU A 78 6.27 -10.87 22.38
C GLU A 78 5.81 -9.42 22.12
N TYR A 79 6.69 -8.56 21.60
CA TYR A 79 6.33 -7.18 21.30
C TYR A 79 5.51 -7.10 20.02
N HIS A 80 4.33 -6.50 20.14
CA HIS A 80 3.51 -6.16 19.00
C HIS A 80 3.65 -4.68 18.68
N LEU A 81 3.89 -4.36 17.41
CA LEU A 81 3.91 -2.98 16.95
C LEU A 81 2.57 -2.31 17.31
N PRO A 82 2.58 -1.16 18.00
CA PRO A 82 1.36 -0.45 18.32
C PRO A 82 0.70 0.09 17.05
N GLU A 83 -0.62 0.28 17.11
CA GLU A 83 -1.38 0.98 16.07
C GLU A 83 -1.04 2.48 16.12
N VAL A 84 0.02 2.87 15.39
CA VAL A 84 0.46 4.26 15.28
C VAL A 84 0.27 4.74 13.86
N LYS A 85 -0.42 5.87 13.74
CA LYS A 85 -0.58 6.54 12.46
C LYS A 85 0.71 7.29 12.11
N VAL A 86 1.31 6.89 10.99
CA VAL A 86 2.38 7.67 10.34
C VAL A 86 1.71 8.59 9.32
N ASP A 87 2.04 9.88 9.35
CA ASP A 87 1.45 10.86 8.44
C ASP A 87 1.64 10.46 6.98
N ASN A 88 0.54 10.52 6.22
CA ASN A 88 0.45 10.18 4.79
C ASN A 88 0.88 8.75 4.39
N LEU A 89 1.26 7.88 5.33
CA LEU A 89 1.57 6.48 5.04
C LEU A 89 0.29 5.78 4.54
N PRO A 90 0.27 5.21 3.32
CA PRO A 90 -0.87 4.42 2.87
C PRO A 90 -1.03 3.18 3.76
N THR A 91 -2.27 2.82 4.07
CA THR A 91 -2.58 1.63 4.87
C THR A 91 -3.03 0.46 3.99
N ALA A 92 -2.62 -0.75 4.38
CA ALA A 92 -3.06 -2.02 3.84
C ALA A 92 -4.39 -2.47 4.43
N ALA A 93 -4.81 -1.89 5.56
CA ALA A 93 -6.03 -2.28 6.26
C ALA A 93 -7.26 -2.08 5.36
N MET A 94 -8.01 -3.17 5.16
CA MET A 94 -9.24 -3.16 4.38
C MET A 94 -10.17 -4.26 4.92
N ASP A 95 -11.40 -3.89 5.27
CA ASP A 95 -12.39 -4.87 5.69
C ASP A 95 -12.89 -5.69 4.48
N ASN A 96 -13.43 -6.88 4.75
CA ASN A 96 -13.84 -7.80 3.70
C ASN A 96 -15.00 -7.27 2.84
N ALA A 97 -15.91 -6.47 3.41
CA ALA A 97 -17.01 -5.90 2.64
C ALA A 97 -16.51 -4.82 1.69
N THR A 98 -15.60 -3.94 2.15
CA THR A 98 -14.91 -2.98 1.29
C THR A 98 -14.14 -3.70 0.20
N PHE A 99 -13.37 -4.74 0.55
CA PHE A 99 -12.61 -5.53 -0.42
C PHE A 99 -13.51 -6.10 -1.52
N LEU A 100 -14.61 -6.77 -1.19
CA LEU A 100 -15.46 -7.44 -2.19
C LEU A 100 -16.19 -6.46 -3.13
N ASN A 101 -16.46 -5.24 -2.68
CA ASN A 101 -17.25 -4.26 -3.43
C ASN A 101 -16.44 -3.33 -4.34
N GLN A 102 -15.12 -3.51 -4.44
CA GLN A 102 -14.28 -2.68 -5.31
C GLN A 102 -14.47 -3.04 -6.79
N THR A 103 -14.53 -2.01 -7.65
CA THR A 103 -14.41 -2.16 -9.10
C THR A 103 -12.97 -2.49 -9.49
N ASP A 104 -12.77 -3.03 -10.69
CA ASP A 104 -11.43 -3.35 -11.22
C ASP A 104 -10.52 -2.11 -11.25
N GLU A 105 -11.07 -0.98 -11.69
CA GLU A 105 -10.37 0.31 -11.73
C GLU A 105 -9.94 0.76 -10.32
N ILE A 106 -10.83 0.66 -9.32
CA ILE A 106 -10.51 1.05 -7.95
C ILE A 106 -9.41 0.15 -7.37
N ARG A 107 -9.49 -1.18 -7.59
CA ARG A 107 -8.45 -2.13 -7.15
C ARG A 107 -7.09 -1.79 -7.75
N LEU A 108 -7.03 -1.56 -9.07
CA LEU A 108 -5.79 -1.24 -9.76
C LEU A 108 -5.21 0.11 -9.30
N LYS A 109 -6.06 1.15 -9.20
CA LYS A 109 -5.66 2.47 -8.69
C LYS A 109 -5.15 2.41 -7.26
N ASN A 110 -5.80 1.66 -6.38
CA ASN A 110 -5.37 1.50 -4.99
C ASN A 110 -4.01 0.80 -4.89
N ASN A 111 -3.79 -0.23 -5.71
CA ASN A 111 -2.50 -0.91 -5.78
C ASN A 111 -1.41 0.03 -6.30
N LEU A 112 -1.67 0.73 -7.40
CA LEU A 112 -0.71 1.68 -7.97
C LEU A 112 -0.37 2.78 -6.96
N TYR A 113 -1.38 3.42 -6.35
CA TYR A 113 -1.19 4.46 -5.34
C TYR A 113 -0.35 3.97 -4.16
N PHE A 114 -0.71 2.82 -3.57
CA PHE A 114 0.00 2.29 -2.41
C PHE A 114 1.49 2.07 -2.73
N TYR A 115 1.78 1.37 -3.83
CA TYR A 115 3.14 1.00 -4.18
C TYR A 115 4.00 2.21 -4.60
N SER A 116 3.41 3.17 -5.31
CA SER A 116 4.08 4.43 -5.65
C SER A 116 4.37 5.32 -4.42
N ALA A 117 3.58 5.20 -3.35
CA ALA A 117 3.83 5.90 -2.09
C ALA A 117 4.83 5.14 -1.19
N ILE A 118 4.59 3.86 -0.92
CA ILE A 118 5.34 3.07 0.08
C ILE A 118 6.83 2.98 -0.25
N VAL A 119 7.20 3.01 -1.54
CA VAL A 119 8.62 3.00 -1.95
C VAL A 119 9.39 4.20 -1.40
N GLN A 120 8.77 5.37 -1.30
CA GLN A 120 9.39 6.57 -0.73
C GLN A 120 9.52 6.45 0.79
N PHE A 121 8.52 5.86 1.46
CA PHE A 121 8.59 5.57 2.89
C PHE A 121 9.68 4.53 3.21
N LEU A 122 9.80 3.46 2.41
CA LEU A 122 10.85 2.45 2.55
C LEU A 122 12.24 3.06 2.34
N GLN A 123 12.40 3.98 1.38
CA GLN A 123 13.65 4.69 1.17
C GLN A 123 14.05 5.53 2.40
N VAL A 124 13.09 6.25 3.00
CA VAL A 124 13.35 7.02 4.24
C VAL A 124 13.71 6.09 5.38
N ALA A 125 12.95 5.00 5.59
CA ALA A 125 13.25 4.03 6.63
C ALA A 125 14.63 3.39 6.45
N MET A 126 15.02 3.07 5.21
CA MET A 126 16.36 2.55 4.88
C MET A 126 17.45 3.56 5.24
N THR A 127 17.30 4.83 4.82
CA THR A 127 18.26 5.90 5.15
C THR A 127 18.38 6.10 6.67
N GLU A 128 17.28 6.07 7.41
CA GLU A 128 17.34 6.15 8.88
C GLU A 128 18.06 4.95 9.51
N GLN A 129 17.98 3.77 8.90
CA GLN A 129 18.72 2.60 9.38
C GLN A 129 20.22 2.68 9.11
N GLU A 130 20.67 3.44 8.11
CA GLU A 130 22.10 3.68 7.89
C GLU A 130 22.72 4.44 9.08
N ASP A 131 21.96 5.35 9.70
CA ASP A 131 22.39 6.06 10.91
C ASP A 131 22.21 5.23 12.18
N LEU A 132 21.09 4.49 12.28
CA LEU A 132 20.73 3.74 13.49
C LEU A 132 21.50 2.43 13.65
N ASN A 133 21.75 1.73 12.53
CA ASN A 133 22.33 0.38 12.48
C ASN A 133 23.35 0.28 11.32
N PRO A 134 24.44 1.06 11.33
CA PRO A 134 25.37 1.20 10.19
C PRO A 134 26.09 -0.08 9.78
N ALA A 135 26.19 -1.07 10.67
CA ALA A 135 26.85 -2.35 10.40
C ALA A 135 25.93 -3.39 9.72
N GLU A 136 24.62 -3.12 9.62
CA GLU A 136 23.63 -4.12 9.20
C GLU A 136 23.34 -4.06 7.70
N GLU A 137 24.34 -4.42 6.90
CA GLU A 137 24.24 -4.46 5.44
C GLU A 137 23.11 -5.39 4.95
N SER A 138 22.81 -6.45 5.71
CA SER A 138 21.74 -7.39 5.40
C SER A 138 20.35 -6.73 5.39
N LEU A 139 20.11 -5.78 6.30
CA LEU A 139 18.86 -5.02 6.36
C LEU A 139 18.74 -4.07 5.17
N LYS A 140 19.83 -3.37 4.83
CA LYS A 140 19.89 -2.51 3.64
C LYS A 140 19.59 -3.29 2.36
N ALA A 141 20.19 -4.48 2.20
CA ALA A 141 19.92 -5.34 1.05
C ALA A 141 18.43 -5.74 0.95
N LYS A 142 17.77 -6.01 2.08
CA LYS A 142 16.34 -6.34 2.11
C LYS A 142 15.44 -5.17 1.69
N PHE A 143 15.76 -3.94 2.11
CA PHE A 143 15.08 -2.73 1.62
C PHE A 143 15.26 -2.55 0.11
N GLN A 144 16.48 -2.70 -0.40
CA GLN A 144 16.76 -2.57 -1.83
C GLN A 144 16.01 -3.61 -2.66
N GLU A 145 15.98 -4.87 -2.20
CA GLU A 145 15.20 -5.95 -2.80
C GLU A 145 13.70 -5.62 -2.82
N ALA A 146 13.14 -5.16 -1.70
CA ALA A 146 11.73 -4.77 -1.61
C ALA A 146 11.39 -3.63 -2.58
N MET A 147 12.21 -2.57 -2.63
CA MET A 147 11.98 -1.44 -3.53
C MET A 147 12.12 -1.83 -5.00
N ALA A 148 13.05 -2.71 -5.36
CA ALA A 148 13.18 -3.25 -6.71
C ALA A 148 11.92 -4.03 -7.12
N ASN A 149 11.44 -4.93 -6.26
CA ASN A 149 10.21 -5.68 -6.48
C ASN A 149 8.99 -4.77 -6.65
N ILE A 150 8.87 -3.73 -5.81
CA ILE A 150 7.81 -2.73 -5.90
C ILE A 150 7.84 -2.00 -7.25
N ASN A 151 9.02 -1.57 -7.72
CA ASN A 151 9.14 -0.87 -9.00
C ASN A 151 8.74 -1.77 -10.19
N THR A 152 9.08 -3.06 -10.14
CA THR A 152 8.61 -4.04 -11.13
C THR A 152 7.09 -4.20 -11.08
N LEU A 153 6.51 -4.27 -9.88
CA LEU A 153 5.06 -4.38 -9.69
C LEU A 153 4.31 -3.15 -10.19
N ILE A 154 4.79 -1.94 -9.89
CA ILE A 154 4.26 -0.67 -10.41
C ILE A 154 4.22 -0.70 -11.95
N SER A 155 5.29 -1.17 -12.58
CA SER A 155 5.37 -1.28 -14.04
C SER A 155 4.32 -2.25 -14.60
N LYS A 156 4.15 -3.42 -13.97
CA LYS A 156 3.12 -4.41 -14.36
C LYS A 156 1.70 -3.85 -14.20
N ILE A 157 1.39 -3.24 -13.05
CA ILE A 157 0.08 -2.62 -12.80
C ILE A 157 -0.19 -1.52 -13.82
N SER A 158 0.79 -0.65 -14.09
CA SER A 158 0.64 0.44 -15.05
C SER A 158 0.41 -0.07 -16.47
N ALA A 159 1.09 -1.16 -16.86
CA ALA A 159 0.88 -1.80 -18.15
C ALA A 159 -0.53 -2.40 -18.30
N ILE A 160 -1.06 -3.04 -17.26
CA ILE A 160 -2.44 -3.52 -17.23
C ILE A 160 -3.41 -2.35 -17.35
N MET A 161 -3.26 -1.33 -16.50
CA MET A 161 -4.13 -0.16 -16.49
C MET A 161 -4.14 0.54 -17.85
N THR A 162 -2.98 0.70 -18.48
CA THR A 162 -2.87 1.30 -19.82
C THR A 162 -3.59 0.47 -20.89
N GLN A 163 -3.43 -0.86 -20.87
CA GLN A 163 -4.13 -1.77 -21.79
C GLN A 163 -5.65 -1.75 -21.60
N MET A 164 -6.11 -1.51 -20.37
CA MET A 164 -7.53 -1.31 -20.05
C MET A 164 -8.03 0.12 -20.30
N GLY A 165 -7.21 1.01 -20.88
CA GLY A 165 -7.58 2.40 -21.16
C GLY A 165 -7.70 3.29 -19.91
N MET A 166 -7.12 2.88 -18.79
CA MET A 166 -7.16 3.61 -17.52
C MET A 166 -5.98 4.57 -17.38
N SER A 167 -6.18 5.67 -16.64
CA SER A 167 -5.09 6.59 -16.28
C SER A 167 -4.15 5.99 -15.23
N VAL A 168 -2.84 6.12 -15.45
CA VAL A 168 -1.76 5.69 -14.53
C VAL A 168 -1.20 6.84 -13.68
N THR A 169 -1.84 8.01 -13.70
CA THR A 169 -1.36 9.17 -12.93
C THR A 169 -1.65 8.99 -11.44
N VAL A 170 -0.61 9.18 -10.62
CA VAL A 170 -0.70 9.17 -9.16
C VAL A 170 -0.33 10.56 -8.63
N THR A 171 -1.07 11.04 -7.63
CA THR A 171 -0.80 12.33 -6.97
C THR A 171 -0.68 12.12 -5.48
N PHE A 172 0.33 12.76 -4.89
CA PHE A 172 0.63 12.68 -3.47
C PHE A 172 0.53 14.06 -2.80
N PRO A 173 0.27 14.11 -1.49
CA PRO A 173 0.55 15.32 -0.71
C PRO A 173 2.03 15.69 -0.80
N ASP A 174 2.33 16.99 -0.65
CA ASP A 174 3.70 17.52 -0.61
C ASP A 174 3.92 18.24 0.73
N PRO A 175 4.82 17.75 1.61
CA PRO A 175 5.65 16.55 1.44
C PRO A 175 4.85 15.25 1.65
N LEU A 176 5.18 14.19 0.90
CA LEU A 176 4.60 12.86 1.12
C LEU A 176 5.10 12.28 2.44
N VAL A 177 6.41 12.22 2.64
CA VAL A 177 7.01 11.72 3.89
C VAL A 177 7.40 12.92 4.76
N VAL A 178 6.76 13.05 5.92
CA VAL A 178 7.06 14.13 6.88
C VAL A 178 8.34 13.77 7.66
N PRO A 179 9.42 14.58 7.57
CA PRO A 179 10.63 14.34 8.35
C PRO A 179 10.38 14.61 9.84
N TYR A 180 11.11 13.93 10.71
CA TYR A 180 11.12 14.29 12.13
C TYR A 180 12.02 15.51 12.36
N GLU A 181 11.59 16.40 13.25
CA GLU A 181 12.46 17.47 13.74
C GLU A 181 13.32 16.97 14.91
N GLY A 182 14.65 17.16 14.82
CA GLY A 182 15.60 16.81 15.87
C GLY A 182 15.84 15.31 16.04
N SER A 183 16.45 14.92 17.17
CA SER A 183 16.72 13.51 17.49
C SER A 183 15.45 12.83 18.01
N ALA A 184 14.84 12.01 17.16
CA ALA A 184 13.63 11.24 17.48
C ALA A 184 13.84 9.74 17.27
N ILE A 185 14.99 9.20 17.71
CA ILE A 185 15.46 7.83 17.46
C ILE A 185 14.35 6.78 17.63
N PHE A 186 13.66 6.77 18.78
CA PHE A 186 12.59 5.79 19.01
C PHE A 186 11.44 5.91 18.00
N LYS A 187 11.06 7.14 17.62
CA LYS A 187 10.01 7.36 16.60
C LYS A 187 10.46 6.89 15.22
N GLN A 188 11.73 7.05 14.87
CA GLN A 188 12.30 6.55 13.61
C GLN A 188 12.24 5.02 13.54
N LYS A 189 12.70 4.35 14.62
CA LYS A 189 12.60 2.89 14.76
C LYS A 189 11.15 2.39 14.66
N LEU A 190 10.25 3.07 15.36
CA LEU A 190 8.83 2.71 15.35
C LEU A 190 8.21 2.91 13.96
N ARG A 191 8.49 4.05 13.31
CA ARG A 191 8.00 4.36 11.98
C ARG A 191 8.46 3.33 10.94
N GLY A 192 9.73 2.97 10.93
CA GLY A 192 10.22 1.97 9.98
C GLY A 192 9.59 0.59 10.21
N GLY A 193 9.32 0.22 11.48
CA GLY A 193 8.58 -1.00 11.81
C GLY A 193 7.15 -0.99 11.24
N VAL A 194 6.43 0.13 11.44
CA VAL A 194 5.07 0.32 10.89
C VAL A 194 5.09 0.30 9.36
N ILE A 195 6.05 0.94 8.70
CA ILE A 195 6.21 0.93 7.23
C ILE A 195 6.41 -0.51 6.72
N CYS A 196 7.29 -1.29 7.35
CA CYS A 196 7.53 -2.68 6.96
C CYS A 196 6.29 -3.56 7.16
N LYS A 197 5.52 -3.33 8.23
CA LYS A 197 4.25 -4.01 8.49
C LYS A 197 3.21 -3.71 7.41
N GLU A 198 3.01 -2.43 7.10
CA GLU A 198 2.05 -2.01 6.06
C GLU A 198 2.43 -2.57 4.68
N TYR A 199 3.73 -2.59 4.34
CA TYR A 199 4.20 -3.23 3.10
C TYR A 199 3.88 -4.73 3.07
N LYS A 200 4.22 -5.48 4.13
CA LYS A 200 3.91 -6.91 4.26
C LYS A 200 2.42 -7.19 4.11
N GLU A 201 1.59 -6.47 4.84
CA GLU A 201 0.14 -6.64 4.83
C GLU A 201 -0.43 -6.31 3.44
N ARG A 202 0.09 -5.28 2.78
CA ARG A 202 -0.35 -4.93 1.43
C ARG A 202 -0.02 -6.02 0.42
N VAL A 203 1.17 -6.62 0.46
CA VAL A 203 1.55 -7.70 -0.47
C VAL A 203 0.51 -8.83 -0.46
N LEU A 204 0.01 -9.22 0.73
CA LEU A 204 -1.04 -10.24 0.85
C LEU A 204 -2.36 -9.79 0.22
N LEU A 205 -2.76 -8.54 0.44
CA LEU A 205 -3.99 -7.99 -0.13
C LEU A 205 -3.90 -7.86 -1.66
N THR A 206 -2.78 -7.35 -2.18
CA THR A 206 -2.50 -7.24 -3.61
C THR A 206 -2.51 -8.60 -4.29
N LYS A 207 -1.92 -9.62 -3.66
CA LYS A 207 -1.98 -10.98 -4.18
C LYS A 207 -3.43 -11.43 -4.37
N ARG A 208 -4.29 -11.15 -3.39
CA ARG A 208 -5.73 -11.46 -3.44
C ARG A 208 -6.46 -10.69 -4.54
N ASP A 209 -6.14 -9.42 -4.74
CA ASP A 209 -6.67 -8.62 -5.86
C ASP A 209 -6.32 -9.27 -7.21
N PHE A 210 -5.07 -9.70 -7.39
CA PHE A 210 -4.61 -10.32 -8.63
C PHE A 210 -5.09 -11.76 -8.82
N GLU A 211 -5.34 -12.51 -7.75
CA GLU A 211 -6.06 -13.79 -7.82
C GLU A 211 -7.50 -13.59 -8.31
N PHE A 212 -8.19 -12.55 -7.82
CA PHE A 212 -9.53 -12.20 -8.29
C PHE A 212 -9.52 -11.86 -9.79
N PHE A 213 -8.58 -11.02 -10.24
CA PHE A 213 -8.45 -10.68 -11.66
C PHE A 213 -8.13 -11.89 -12.54
N ALA A 214 -7.12 -12.68 -12.16
CA ALA A 214 -6.70 -13.85 -12.92
C ALA A 214 -7.87 -14.82 -13.11
N LYS A 215 -8.65 -15.08 -12.05
CA LYS A 215 -9.85 -15.92 -12.14
C LYS A 215 -10.91 -15.31 -13.04
N LYS A 216 -11.32 -14.08 -12.78
CA LYS A 216 -12.40 -13.38 -13.50
C LYS A 216 -12.16 -13.34 -15.00
N TYR A 217 -10.95 -12.95 -15.43
CA TYR A 217 -10.65 -12.75 -16.84
C TYR A 217 -10.29 -14.04 -17.58
N HIS A 218 -9.77 -15.07 -16.87
CA HIS A 218 -9.60 -16.39 -17.48
C HIS A 218 -10.95 -17.06 -17.79
N GLU A 219 -11.94 -16.94 -16.89
CA GLU A 219 -13.29 -17.44 -17.14
C GLU A 219 -13.96 -16.75 -18.34
N GLN A 220 -13.71 -15.45 -18.54
CA GLN A 220 -14.20 -14.71 -19.71
C GLN A 220 -13.56 -15.19 -21.02
N LEU A 221 -12.24 -15.46 -21.01
CA LEU A 221 -11.53 -15.97 -22.19
C LEU A 221 -12.10 -17.32 -22.67
N ILE A 222 -12.39 -18.23 -21.74
CA ILE A 222 -12.99 -19.54 -22.09
C ILE A 222 -14.37 -19.34 -22.73
N GLN A 223 -15.19 -18.46 -22.16
CA GLN A 223 -16.53 -18.18 -22.70
C GLN A 223 -16.50 -17.55 -24.09
N GLN A 224 -15.46 -16.78 -24.42
CA GLN A 224 -15.27 -16.21 -25.76
C GLN A 224 -14.93 -17.31 -26.77
N GLN A 225 -14.00 -18.19 -26.42
CA GLN A 225 -13.57 -19.31 -27.28
C GLN A 225 -14.73 -20.28 -27.57
N GLU A 226 -15.57 -20.59 -26.57
CA GLU A 226 -16.76 -21.45 -26.74
C GLU A 226 -17.87 -20.82 -27.61
N GLN A 227 -17.88 -19.49 -27.79
CA GLN A 227 -18.85 -18.80 -28.65
C GLN A 227 -18.39 -18.67 -30.11
N GLU A 228 -17.12 -18.90 -30.38
CA GLU A 228 -16.51 -18.85 -31.72
C GLU A 228 -16.48 -20.22 -32.43
N GLU A 229 -16.77 -21.32 -31.72
CA GLU A 229 -16.92 -22.69 -32.25
C GLU A 229 -18.37 -23.03 -32.65
#